data_AF-A0A380ZPB5-F1
#
_entry.id   AF-A0A380ZPB5-F1
#
_cell.length_a   1.000
_cell.length_b   1.000
_cell.length_c   1.000
_cell.angle_alpha   90.00
_cell.angle_beta   90.00
_cell.angle_gamma   90.00
#
_symmetry.space_group_name_H-M   'P 1'
#
loop_
_entity.id
_entity.type
_entity.pdbx_description
1 polymer ?
#
loop_
_entity_poly.entity_id
_entity_poly.type
_entity_poly.pdbx_seq_one_letter_code
_entity_poly.pdbx_strand_id
1 'polypeptide(L)'
;MYSIASNVDGDSSLVENLSGNGSVIFTSTVFNPHYSKLQINDLSGNLHFRFNINFAEQRGDYLLIKKGAGHHKISVIDSGVEVINFPLQKQHLVLELDLIHDQSGEAHFTLIDFSGERSVLLMVELICMV
;
A
#
# COMPACT_ATOMS: atom_id res chain seq x y z
N MET A 1 -19.13 -2.45 3.24
CA MET A 1 -19.12 -1.02 2.85
C MET A 1 -18.19 -0.90 1.68
N TYR A 2 -18.52 -0.09 0.67
CA TYR A 2 -17.67 0.16 -0.49
C TYR A 2 -17.44 1.66 -0.61
N SER A 3 -16.22 2.07 -0.92
CA SER A 3 -15.88 3.42 -1.37
C SER A 3 -15.27 3.27 -2.76
N ILE A 4 -15.64 4.16 -3.69
CA ILE A 4 -15.33 4.01 -5.11
C ILE A 4 -14.50 5.22 -5.54
N ALA A 5 -13.23 4.98 -5.88
CA ALA A 5 -12.43 5.90 -6.70
C ALA A 5 -12.68 5.58 -8.19
N SER A 6 -12.41 6.52 -9.09
CA SER A 6 -12.50 6.25 -10.53
C SER A 6 -11.42 5.27 -10.98
N ASN A 7 -11.48 4.84 -12.24
CA ASN A 7 -10.52 3.94 -12.87
C ASN A 7 -9.21 4.63 -13.30
N VAL A 8 -8.90 5.80 -12.73
CA VAL A 8 -7.70 6.59 -13.01
C VAL A 8 -6.70 6.41 -11.86
N ASP A 9 -5.44 6.21 -12.22
CA ASP A 9 -4.35 6.08 -11.24
C ASP A 9 -4.28 7.27 -10.29
N GLY A 10 -4.14 6.95 -9.00
CA GLY A 10 -3.99 7.95 -7.96
C GLY A 10 -5.28 8.68 -7.59
N ASP A 11 -6.42 8.28 -8.16
CA ASP A 11 -7.72 8.80 -7.75
C ASP A 11 -8.05 8.33 -6.33
N SER A 12 -8.74 9.18 -5.58
CA SER A 12 -8.85 9.01 -4.14
C SER A 12 -10.29 8.89 -3.66
N SER A 13 -10.50 7.96 -2.72
CA SER A 13 -11.71 7.90 -1.91
C SER A 13 -11.43 8.42 -0.49
N LEU A 14 -12.39 9.15 0.08
CA LEU A 14 -12.35 9.59 1.48
C LEU A 14 -13.30 8.77 2.34
N VAL A 15 -12.79 8.30 3.48
CA VAL A 15 -13.58 7.70 4.55
C VAL A 15 -13.32 8.50 5.82
N GLU A 16 -14.37 9.10 6.38
CA GLU A 16 -14.23 9.88 7.61
C GLU A 16 -13.77 9.02 8.79
N ASN A 17 -14.48 7.91 9.07
CA ASN A 17 -14.17 7.03 10.18
C ASN A 17 -14.12 5.58 9.69
N LEU A 18 -13.02 4.89 9.92
CA LEU A 18 -12.89 3.46 9.65
C LEU A 18 -12.36 2.74 10.89
N SER A 19 -13.14 1.80 11.42
CA SER A 19 -12.79 1.05 12.61
C SER A 19 -13.28 -0.39 12.58
N GLY A 20 -12.69 -1.23 13.43
CA GLY A 20 -13.14 -2.59 13.66
C GLY A 20 -12.09 -3.66 13.38
N ASN A 21 -12.56 -4.85 13.01
CA ASN A 21 -11.74 -6.02 12.68
C ASN A 21 -12.30 -6.64 11.39
N GLY A 22 -11.53 -6.58 10.32
CA GLY A 22 -11.97 -6.87 8.97
C GLY A 22 -10.92 -6.49 7.94
N SER A 23 -11.26 -6.55 6.66
CA SER A 23 -10.31 -6.31 5.57
C SER A 23 -10.72 -5.14 4.68
N VAL A 24 -9.72 -4.37 4.26
CA VAL A 24 -9.82 -3.35 3.20
C VAL A 24 -9.08 -3.89 1.99
N ILE A 25 -9.79 -4.03 0.88
CA ILE A 25 -9.27 -4.61 -0.36
C ILE A 25 -9.29 -3.52 -1.41
N PHE A 26 -8.11 -3.17 -1.91
CA PHE A 26 -7.99 -2.35 -3.10
C PHE A 26 -8.25 -3.24 -4.31
N THR A 27 -9.23 -2.88 -5.13
CA THR A 27 -9.63 -3.66 -6.29
C THR A 27 -9.06 -3.03 -7.54
N SER A 28 -8.42 -3.85 -8.38
CA SER A 28 -7.93 -3.44 -9.69
C SER A 28 -8.38 -4.43 -10.77
N THR A 29 -8.37 -4.02 -12.03
CA THR A 29 -8.74 -4.89 -13.15
C THR A 29 -7.52 -5.34 -13.93
N VAL A 30 -7.49 -6.61 -14.37
CA VAL A 30 -6.36 -7.18 -15.12
C VAL A 30 -6.06 -6.43 -16.42
N PHE A 31 -7.09 -5.89 -17.09
CA PHE A 31 -6.95 -5.24 -18.40
C PHE A 31 -6.59 -3.75 -18.32
N ASN A 32 -6.77 -3.12 -17.16
CA ASN A 32 -6.37 -1.76 -16.89
C ASN A 32 -5.97 -1.67 -15.41
N PRO A 33 -4.74 -2.12 -15.07
CA PRO A 33 -4.26 -2.08 -13.71
C PRO A 33 -4.18 -0.60 -13.29
N HIS A 34 -5.03 -0.25 -12.34
CA HIS A 34 -5.04 1.03 -11.67
C HIS A 34 -4.79 0.85 -10.19
N TYR A 35 -4.15 1.86 -9.61
CA TYR A 35 -3.83 1.91 -8.19
C TYR A 35 -4.56 3.07 -7.53
N SER A 36 -5.28 2.76 -6.46
CA SER A 36 -6.19 3.71 -5.81
C SER A 36 -5.57 4.30 -4.56
N LYS A 37 -5.96 5.53 -4.24
CA LYS A 37 -5.66 6.16 -2.95
C LYS A 37 -6.86 6.07 -2.03
N LEU A 38 -6.63 5.64 -0.79
CA LEU A 38 -7.63 5.71 0.26
C LEU A 38 -7.18 6.73 1.31
N GLN A 39 -8.01 7.74 1.52
CA GLN A 39 -7.84 8.72 2.58
C GLN A 39 -8.76 8.36 3.75
N ILE A 40 -8.21 8.31 4.96
CA ILE A 40 -8.95 8.04 6.20
C ILE A 40 -8.67 9.15 7.20
N ASN A 41 -9.72 9.79 7.72
CA ASN A 41 -9.52 10.80 8.76
C ASN A 41 -9.22 10.16 10.12
N ASP A 42 -10.07 9.23 10.57
CA ASP A 42 -9.91 8.54 11.86
C ASP A 42 -9.90 7.02 11.64
N LEU A 43 -8.73 6.40 11.85
CA LEU A 43 -8.51 4.95 11.75
C LEU A 43 -8.32 4.32 13.13
N SER A 44 -9.01 3.22 13.40
CA SER A 44 -8.78 2.45 14.64
C SER A 44 -9.01 0.94 14.49
N GLY A 45 -8.54 0.15 15.46
CA GLY A 45 -8.87 -1.27 15.60
C GLY A 45 -7.76 -2.22 15.13
N ASN A 46 -8.14 -3.26 14.37
CA ASN A 46 -7.25 -4.30 13.84
C ASN A 46 -7.70 -4.74 12.44
N LEU A 47 -7.56 -3.80 11.50
CA LEU A 47 -7.91 -4.01 10.10
C LEU A 47 -6.75 -4.61 9.32
N HIS A 48 -7.09 -5.34 8.26
CA HIS A 48 -6.14 -5.90 7.30
C HIS A 48 -6.25 -5.19 5.96
N PHE A 49 -5.21 -4.46 5.57
CA PHE A 49 -5.14 -3.78 4.28
C PHE A 49 -4.40 -4.65 3.25
N ARG A 50 -5.00 -4.83 2.07
CA ARG A 50 -4.44 -5.63 0.98
C ARG A 50 -4.09 -4.73 -0.19
N PHE A 51 -2.82 -4.39 -0.31
CA PHE A 51 -2.26 -3.51 -1.33
C PHE A 51 -1.90 -4.28 -2.59
N ASN A 52 -2.11 -3.67 -3.75
CA ASN A 52 -1.53 -4.09 -5.02
C ASN A 52 -0.43 -3.09 -5.39
N ILE A 53 0.67 -3.59 -5.93
CA ILE A 53 1.78 -2.79 -6.43
C ILE A 53 2.25 -3.28 -7.81
N ASN A 54 3.03 -2.44 -8.47
CA ASN A 54 3.96 -2.79 -9.53
C ASN A 54 5.27 -2.07 -9.18
N PHE A 55 6.17 -2.81 -8.55
CA PHE A 55 7.40 -2.22 -8.01
C PHE A 55 8.34 -1.75 -9.14
N ALA A 56 8.46 -2.54 -10.21
CA ALA A 56 9.22 -2.15 -11.41
C ALA A 56 8.79 -0.79 -12.00
N GLU A 57 7.50 -0.46 -11.94
CA GLU A 57 6.96 0.83 -12.40
C GLU A 57 6.84 1.90 -11.30
N GLN A 58 7.21 1.58 -10.06
CA GLN A 58 7.05 2.47 -8.89
C GLN A 58 5.59 2.95 -8.71
N ARG A 59 4.63 2.03 -8.90
CA ARG A 59 3.20 2.29 -8.78
C ARG A 59 2.60 1.36 -7.73
N GLY A 60 1.62 1.84 -6.98
CA GLY A 60 0.99 1.05 -5.93
C GLY A 60 -0.21 1.74 -5.31
N ASP A 61 -1.08 0.93 -4.72
CA ASP A 61 -2.15 1.42 -3.88
C ASP A 61 -1.56 2.21 -2.70
N TYR A 62 -2.28 3.23 -2.24
CA TYR A 62 -1.76 4.13 -1.22
C TYR A 62 -2.80 4.43 -0.14
N LEU A 63 -2.36 4.39 1.11
CA LEU A 63 -3.18 4.70 2.27
C LEU A 63 -2.66 5.97 2.95
N LEU A 64 -3.52 7.00 2.99
CA LEU A 64 -3.27 8.24 3.71
C LEU A 64 -4.17 8.31 4.94
N ILE A 65 -3.58 8.43 6.12
CA ILE A 65 -4.29 8.48 7.40
C ILE A 65 -3.97 9.80 8.10
N LYS A 66 -5.00 10.49 8.57
CA LYS A 66 -4.83 11.73 9.33
C LYS A 66 -4.63 11.48 10.83
N LYS A 67 -5.40 10.54 11.40
CA LYS A 67 -5.28 10.08 12.77
C LYS A 67 -5.40 8.55 12.82
N GLY A 68 -4.29 7.86 12.94
CA GLY A 68 -4.21 6.42 13.07
C GLY A 68 -4.12 5.99 14.53
N ALA A 69 -4.75 4.85 14.87
CA ALA A 69 -4.52 4.16 16.13
C ALA A 69 -4.76 2.65 15.95
N GLY A 70 -4.19 1.83 16.83
CA GLY A 70 -4.41 0.38 16.83
C GLY A 70 -3.35 -0.41 16.07
N HIS A 71 -3.61 -1.69 15.87
CA HIS A 71 -2.64 -2.65 15.32
C HIS A 71 -3.22 -3.32 14.10
N HIS A 72 -2.77 -2.88 12.94
CA HIS A 72 -3.25 -3.30 11.63
C HIS A 72 -2.28 -4.28 10.98
N LYS A 73 -2.83 -5.06 10.06
CA LYS A 73 -2.08 -6.00 9.24
C LYS A 73 -2.06 -5.51 7.81
N ILE A 74 -1.03 -5.88 7.09
CA ILE A 74 -0.95 -5.59 5.67
C ILE A 74 -0.50 -6.82 4.88
N SER A 75 -1.01 -6.93 3.66
CA SER A 75 -0.50 -7.84 2.65
C SER A 75 -0.27 -7.06 1.37
N VAL A 76 0.77 -7.45 0.64
CA VAL A 76 1.15 -6.79 -0.61
C VAL A 76 1.15 -7.83 -1.73
N ILE A 77 0.55 -7.47 -2.87
CA ILE A 77 0.59 -8.25 -4.10
C ILE A 77 1.29 -7.40 -5.15
N ASP A 78 2.49 -7.81 -5.53
CA ASP A 78 3.22 -7.25 -6.65
C ASP A 78 2.85 -7.96 -7.95
N SER A 79 2.31 -7.19 -8.87
CA SER A 79 1.91 -7.63 -10.21
C SER A 79 2.92 -7.23 -11.29
N GLY A 80 3.97 -6.49 -10.92
CA GLY A 80 5.04 -6.08 -11.81
C GLY A 80 5.79 -7.27 -12.37
N VAL A 81 6.20 -7.16 -13.63
CA VAL A 81 7.19 -8.07 -14.21
C VAL A 81 8.54 -7.44 -13.98
N GLU A 82 9.25 -7.93 -12.97
CA GLU A 82 10.56 -7.42 -12.60
C GLU A 82 11.56 -7.61 -13.75
N VAL A 83 12.04 -6.50 -14.30
CA VAL A 83 13.14 -6.53 -15.28
C VAL A 83 14.45 -6.63 -14.49
N ILE A 84 14.80 -7.86 -14.09
CA ILE A 84 16.06 -8.21 -13.40
C ILE A 84 17.36 -7.92 -14.20
N ASN A 85 17.30 -7.12 -15.26
CA ASN A 85 18.44 -6.66 -16.04
C ASN A 85 18.93 -5.25 -15.68
N PHE A 86 18.43 -4.63 -14.61
CA PHE A 86 18.99 -3.37 -14.16
C PHE A 86 20.16 -3.62 -13.18
N PRO A 87 21.38 -3.15 -13.50
CA PRO A 87 22.49 -3.18 -12.56
C PRO A 87 22.32 -2.08 -11.51
N LEU A 88 21.15 -1.97 -10.88
CA LEU A 88 20.89 -1.00 -9.80
C LEU A 88 21.71 -1.33 -8.55
N GLN A 89 22.01 -2.62 -8.33
CA GLN A 89 23.00 -3.05 -7.34
C GLN A 89 24.42 -2.50 -7.63
N LYS A 90 24.74 -2.11 -8.86
CA LYS A 90 26.01 -1.44 -9.20
C LYS A 90 25.93 0.09 -9.16
N GLN A 91 24.73 0.68 -9.02
CA GLN A 91 24.53 2.12 -9.08
C GLN A 91 24.08 2.76 -7.75
N HIS A 92 23.96 1.99 -6.65
CA HIS A 92 23.55 2.52 -5.34
C HIS A 92 22.22 3.29 -5.38
N LEU A 93 21.31 2.88 -6.28
CA LEU A 93 19.95 3.37 -6.30
C LEU A 93 19.11 2.38 -5.51
N VAL A 94 18.77 2.76 -4.28
CA VAL A 94 17.74 2.09 -3.49
C VAL A 94 16.40 2.59 -4.03
N LEU A 95 15.59 1.68 -4.57
CA LEU A 95 14.22 1.97 -4.94
C LEU A 95 13.34 1.65 -3.74
N GLU A 96 12.45 2.57 -3.38
CA GLU A 96 11.53 2.46 -2.25
C GLU A 96 10.15 2.88 -2.72
N LEU A 97 9.11 2.16 -2.27
CA LEU A 97 7.73 2.47 -2.58
C LEU A 97 6.95 2.65 -1.29
N ASP A 98 6.59 3.91 -0.98
CA ASP A 98 5.74 4.23 0.17
C ASP A 98 4.29 3.81 -0.12
N LEU A 99 3.69 3.06 0.81
CA LEU A 99 2.32 2.55 0.72
C LEU A 99 1.39 3.16 1.77
N ILE A 100 1.93 3.69 2.87
CA ILE A 100 1.15 4.11 4.03
C ILE A 100 1.79 5.34 4.66
N HIS A 101 1.03 6.43 4.69
CA HIS A 101 1.39 7.60 5.46
C HIS A 101 0.35 7.87 6.55
N ASP A 102 0.75 7.66 7.82
CA ASP A 102 -0.02 8.03 8.99
C ASP A 102 0.52 9.31 9.61
N GLN A 103 -0.24 10.41 9.47
CA GLN A 103 0.15 11.73 9.94
C GLN A 103 0.23 11.84 11.47
N SER A 104 -0.44 10.97 12.22
CA SER A 104 -0.31 10.95 13.68
C SER A 104 0.79 10.02 14.19
N GLY A 105 1.26 9.08 13.35
CA GLY A 105 2.28 8.10 13.73
C GLY A 105 1.86 7.14 14.86
N GLU A 106 0.56 7.01 15.11
CA GLU A 106 0.00 6.30 16.27
C GLU A 106 -0.58 4.92 15.88
N ALA A 107 -0.81 4.65 14.59
CA ALA A 107 -1.16 3.32 14.11
C ALA A 107 0.09 2.44 13.90
N HIS A 108 -0.03 1.16 14.24
CA HIS A 108 1.00 0.16 13.98
C HIS A 108 0.58 -0.74 12.81
N PHE A 109 1.49 -0.99 11.89
CA PHE A 109 1.26 -1.88 10.75
C PHE A 109 2.26 -3.04 10.77
N THR A 110 1.78 -4.25 10.54
CA THR A 110 2.62 -5.45 10.42
C THR A 110 2.41 -6.10 9.07
N LEU A 111 3.49 -6.26 8.29
CA LEU A 111 3.49 -7.08 7.08
C LEU A 111 3.31 -8.54 7.44
N ILE A 112 2.22 -9.14 6.97
CA ILE A 112 1.90 -10.54 7.24
C ILE A 112 1.99 -11.43 6.00
N ASP A 113 1.99 -10.84 4.80
CA ASP A 113 2.09 -11.59 3.55
C ASP A 113 2.61 -10.70 2.41
N PHE A 114 3.39 -11.29 1.52
CA PHE A 114 3.90 -10.67 0.30
C PHE A 114 3.87 -11.69 -0.84
N SER A 115 3.20 -11.34 -1.93
CA SER A 115 3.16 -12.11 -3.16
C SER A 115 3.83 -11.33 -4.27
N GLY A 116 4.92 -11.84 -4.83
CA GLY A 116 5.75 -11.12 -5.80
C GLY A 116 7.14 -11.74 -5.88
N GLU A 117 8.03 -11.11 -6.65
CA GLU A 117 9.43 -11.55 -6.72
C GLU A 117 10.16 -11.32 -5.40
N ARG A 118 10.94 -12.31 -4.96
CA ARG A 118 11.56 -12.30 -3.62
C ARG A 118 12.57 -11.16 -3.44
N SER A 119 13.18 -10.69 -4.52
CA SER A 119 14.10 -9.54 -4.50
C SER A 119 13.38 -8.22 -4.17
N VAL A 120 12.11 -8.09 -4.57
CA VAL A 120 11.30 -6.90 -4.29
C VAL A 120 10.92 -6.82 -2.82
N LEU A 121 10.63 -7.96 -2.18
CA LEU A 121 10.34 -8.02 -0.74
C LEU A 121 11.45 -7.38 0.12
N LEU A 122 12.71 -7.45 -0.32
CA LEU A 122 13.84 -6.85 0.39
C LEU A 122 13.95 -5.33 0.17
N MET A 123 13.20 -4.76 -0.77
CA MET A 123 13.19 -3.34 -1.14
C MET A 123 11.90 -2.61 -0.74
N VAL A 124 10.85 -3.35 -0.38
CA VAL A 124 9.63 -2.75 0.18
C VAL A 124 9.87 -2.45 1.65
N GLU A 125 10.32 -1.24 1.95
CA GLU A 125 10.22 -0.70 3.30
C GLU A 125 8.84 -0.12 3.54
N LEU A 126 8.20 -0.56 4.62
CA LEU A 126 7.01 0.07 5.14
C LEU A 126 7.43 1.25 5.99
N ILE A 127 7.53 2.39 5.34
CA ILE A 127 7.90 3.65 5.97
C ILE A 127 6.68 4.15 6.78
N CYS A 128 6.52 3.65 8.00
CA CYS A 128 5.81 4.38 9.05
C CYS A 128 6.75 5.44 9.63
N MET A 129 7.21 6.40 8.82
CA MET A 129 8.07 7.47 9.34
C MET A 129 7.23 8.61 9.91
N VAL A 130 7.23 8.63 11.25
CA VAL A 130 7.34 9.76 12.19
C VAL A 130 6.62 11.06 11.86
#